data_AF-A0A3R7ERH4-F1
#
_entry.id   AF-A0A3R7ERH4-F1
#
_cell.length_a   1.000
_cell.length_b   1.000
_cell.length_c   1.000
_cell.angle_alpha   90.00
_cell.angle_beta   90.00
_cell.angle_gamma   90.00
#
_symmetry.space_group_name_H-M   'P 1'
#
loop_
_entity.id
_entity.type
_entity.pdbx_description
1 polymer ?
#
loop_
_entity_poly.entity_id
_entity_poly.type
_entity_poly.pdbx_seq_one_letter_code
_entity_poly.pdbx_strand_id
1 'polypeptide(L)'
;MSEGTKAFIKGAKVIVPERTSTKPKGYRYPVAEEYFGEDAESRLNELVEQGLMERTFYQRELGCPKCGSINLIVRFYCPKCGSTHIVKGEVIEHWPCGYVGPESEFKDGKCPKCGKPLKKIGVDYSKPGPMFKCMECGEVFQNPADKLNCANCGEIFDKGDAKEVILYAYRITPKLEEELDVALAQRSYLIENLTKMGFNIENPENIYGRSGVKHYFYMVASRGTGILKLRIVIEILSAYKEVPVDEVFSLYAPSM
;
A
#
# COMPACT_ATOMS: atom_id res chain seq x y z
N MET A 1 15.22 23.07 -2.68
CA MET A 1 14.70 22.25 -1.57
C MET A 1 14.28 23.16 -0.43
N SER A 2 13.06 23.02 0.06
CA SER A 2 12.50 23.83 1.14
C SER A 2 13.05 23.37 2.51
N GLU A 3 12.89 24.19 3.54
CA GLU A 3 13.18 23.80 4.93
C GLU A 3 12.42 22.52 5.35
N GLY A 4 11.24 22.28 4.77
CA GLY A 4 10.48 21.04 4.95
C GLY A 4 11.22 19.79 4.49
N THR A 5 12.01 19.88 3.41
CA THR A 5 12.82 18.75 2.92
C THR A 5 13.98 18.41 3.86
N LYS A 6 14.54 19.40 4.57
CA LYS A 6 15.55 19.17 5.63
C LYS A 6 14.95 18.50 6.87
N ALA A 7 13.74 18.89 7.27
CA ALA A 7 13.03 18.27 8.38
C ALA A 7 12.62 16.81 8.07
N PHE A 8 12.26 16.53 6.82
CA PHE A 8 11.94 15.19 6.31
C PHE A 8 13.13 14.22 6.45
N ILE A 9 14.31 14.59 5.97
CA ILE A 9 15.48 13.70 5.97
C ILE A 9 16.03 13.51 7.40
N LYS A 10 15.90 14.52 8.27
CA LYS A 10 16.24 14.39 9.69
C LYS A 10 15.21 13.59 10.51
N GLY A 11 13.93 13.62 10.12
CA GLY A 11 12.83 13.02 10.88
C GLY A 11 12.45 11.60 10.44
N ALA A 12 12.51 11.29 9.14
CA ALA A 12 12.19 9.99 8.58
C ALA A 12 13.47 9.25 8.17
N LYS A 13 14.27 8.84 9.16
CA LYS A 13 15.41 7.94 8.90
C LYS A 13 14.99 6.62 8.25
N VAL A 14 13.70 6.26 8.37
CA VAL A 14 13.14 5.04 7.81
C VAL A 14 11.75 5.33 7.23
N ILE A 15 11.54 4.95 5.98
CA ILE A 15 10.24 4.93 5.31
C ILE A 15 9.68 3.50 5.43
N VAL A 16 8.51 3.37 6.04
CA VAL A 16 7.87 2.08 6.29
C VAL A 16 6.55 1.96 5.52
N PRO A 17 6.13 0.73 5.17
CA PRO A 17 4.84 0.50 4.51
C PRO A 17 3.70 0.54 5.53
N GLU A 18 2.53 0.98 5.09
CA GLU A 18 1.29 0.97 5.86
C GLU A 18 0.22 0.15 5.14
N ARG A 19 -0.46 -0.74 5.87
CA ARG A 19 -1.61 -1.49 5.36
C ARG A 19 -2.75 -0.52 5.03
N THR A 20 -3.36 -0.70 3.88
CA THR A 20 -4.57 0.05 3.50
C THR A 20 -5.44 -0.75 2.55
N SER A 21 -6.75 -0.77 2.80
CA SER A 21 -7.72 -1.40 1.89
C SER A 21 -8.04 -0.55 0.67
N THR A 22 -7.68 0.74 0.66
CA THR A 22 -8.03 1.67 -0.42
C THR A 22 -7.10 1.58 -1.63
N LYS A 23 -5.91 0.98 -1.48
CA LYS A 23 -4.98 0.77 -2.59
C LYS A 23 -5.10 -0.65 -3.14
N PRO A 24 -5.00 -0.85 -4.47
CA PRO A 24 -5.11 -2.18 -5.08
C PRO A 24 -4.14 -3.22 -4.51
N LYS A 25 -2.90 -2.81 -4.22
CA LYS A 25 -1.88 -3.69 -3.61
C LYS A 25 -2.21 -4.09 -2.18
N GLY A 26 -2.97 -3.28 -1.44
CA GLY A 26 -3.30 -3.50 -0.02
C GLY A 26 -2.35 -2.84 0.99
N TYR A 27 -1.41 -2.04 0.51
CA TYR A 27 -0.49 -1.25 1.30
C TYR A 27 -0.03 -0.02 0.52
N ARG A 28 0.61 0.93 1.21
CA ARG A 28 1.17 2.17 0.65
C ARG A 28 2.41 2.63 1.42
N TYR A 29 3.10 3.65 0.92
CA TYR A 29 4.20 4.33 1.61
C TYR A 29 3.86 5.82 1.73
N PRO A 30 3.08 6.24 2.75
CA PRO A 30 2.50 7.58 2.78
C PRO A 30 3.55 8.69 2.68
N VAL A 31 4.63 8.53 3.45
CA VAL A 31 5.77 9.45 3.50
C VAL A 31 6.42 9.62 2.12
N ALA A 32 6.53 8.54 1.33
CA ALA A 32 7.11 8.61 -0.02
C ALA A 32 6.10 9.12 -1.06
N GLU A 33 4.82 8.80 -0.91
CA GLU A 33 3.76 9.26 -1.81
C GLU A 33 3.52 10.78 -1.74
N GLU A 34 3.86 11.44 -0.63
CA GLU A 34 3.89 12.92 -0.55
C GLU A 34 4.80 13.56 -1.60
N TYR A 35 5.85 12.85 -2.04
CA TYR A 35 6.88 13.37 -2.95
C TYR A 35 6.81 12.72 -4.33
N PHE A 36 6.54 11.42 -4.39
CA PHE A 36 6.60 10.62 -5.61
C PHE A 36 5.21 10.21 -6.13
N GLY A 37 4.14 10.54 -5.40
CA GLY A 37 2.79 10.16 -5.80
C GLY A 37 2.63 8.65 -5.94
N GLU A 38 1.98 8.21 -7.02
CA GLU A 38 1.69 6.79 -7.26
C GLU A 38 2.95 5.94 -7.54
N ASP A 39 4.05 6.56 -7.96
CA ASP A 39 5.32 5.90 -8.29
C ASP A 39 6.24 5.68 -7.07
N ALA A 40 5.76 6.01 -5.86
CA ALA A 40 6.57 6.01 -4.64
C ALA A 40 7.42 4.74 -4.43
N GLU A 41 6.82 3.56 -4.54
CA GLU A 41 7.55 2.31 -4.37
C GLU A 41 8.60 2.07 -5.46
N SER A 42 8.33 2.46 -6.72
CA SER A 42 9.31 2.37 -7.81
C SER A 42 10.50 3.28 -7.53
N ARG A 43 10.24 4.54 -7.16
CA ARG A 43 11.28 5.52 -6.85
C ARG A 43 12.13 5.11 -5.66
N LEU A 44 11.53 4.53 -4.63
CA LEU A 44 12.29 3.98 -3.50
C LEU A 44 13.22 2.83 -3.94
N ASN A 45 12.76 1.96 -4.84
CA ASN A 45 13.61 0.89 -5.38
C ASN A 45 14.75 1.42 -6.25
N GLU A 46 14.49 2.44 -7.08
CA GLU A 46 15.54 3.13 -7.87
C GLU A 46 16.62 3.74 -6.95
N LEU A 47 16.22 4.38 -5.85
CA LEU A 47 17.17 4.93 -4.86
C LEU A 47 18.00 3.84 -4.18
N VAL A 48 17.44 2.64 -4.00
CA VAL A 48 18.18 1.47 -3.52
C VAL A 48 19.19 0.98 -4.56
N GLU A 49 18.80 0.92 -5.83
CA GLU A 49 19.71 0.53 -6.92
C GLU A 49 20.87 1.53 -7.10
N GLN A 50 20.64 2.80 -6.77
CA GLN A 50 21.68 3.86 -6.75
C GLN A 50 22.55 3.85 -5.47
N GLY A 51 22.22 3.01 -4.48
CA GLY A 51 22.92 2.95 -3.19
C GLY A 51 22.67 4.15 -2.28
N LEU A 52 21.67 4.97 -2.59
CA LEU A 52 21.24 6.13 -1.79
C LEU A 52 20.31 5.71 -0.65
N MET A 53 19.62 4.59 -0.84
CA MET A 53 18.84 3.94 0.22
C MET A 53 19.23 2.48 0.36
N GLU A 54 18.98 1.92 1.52
CA GLU A 54 18.98 0.49 1.76
C GLU A 54 17.54 0.03 2.02
N ARG A 55 17.18 -1.16 1.53
CA ARG A 55 15.91 -1.79 1.89
C ARG A 55 16.15 -2.91 2.88
N THR A 56 15.27 -3.00 3.87
CA THR A 56 15.30 -4.03 4.92
C THR A 56 13.95 -4.72 4.96
N PHE A 57 13.96 -6.02 5.27
CA PHE A 57 12.71 -6.77 5.45
C PHE A 57 11.88 -6.11 6.56
N TYR A 58 10.61 -5.82 6.26
CA TYR A 58 9.68 -5.30 7.26
C TYR A 58 8.67 -6.36 7.67
N GLN A 59 7.96 -6.93 6.70
CA GLN A 59 6.92 -7.93 6.96
C GLN A 59 6.70 -8.83 5.76
N ARG A 60 6.22 -10.05 6.01
CA ARG A 60 5.75 -10.97 4.98
C ARG A 60 4.24 -11.13 5.09
N GLU A 61 3.58 -11.10 3.96
CA GLU A 61 2.13 -11.14 3.84
C GLU A 61 1.68 -12.21 2.83
N LEU A 62 0.43 -12.65 2.99
CA LEU A 62 -0.24 -13.44 1.97
C LEU A 62 -0.86 -12.51 0.93
N GLY A 63 -0.56 -12.76 -0.33
CA GLY A 63 -1.06 -12.03 -1.49
C GLY A 63 -1.88 -12.92 -2.41
N CYS A 64 -2.83 -12.29 -3.10
CA CYS A 64 -3.65 -12.94 -4.11
C CYS A 64 -2.76 -13.53 -5.23
N PRO A 65 -2.92 -14.81 -5.61
CA PRO A 65 -2.12 -15.43 -6.66
C PRO A 65 -2.31 -14.75 -8.02
N LYS A 66 -3.46 -14.11 -8.24
CA LYS A 66 -3.83 -13.45 -9.49
C LYS A 66 -3.32 -12.02 -9.62
N CYS A 67 -3.53 -11.17 -8.60
CA CYS A 67 -3.21 -9.74 -8.68
C CYS A 67 -2.18 -9.25 -7.65
N GLY A 68 -1.67 -10.13 -6.78
CA GLY A 68 -0.68 -9.78 -5.75
C GLY A 68 -1.22 -8.94 -4.59
N SER A 69 -2.50 -8.58 -4.59
CA SER A 69 -3.10 -7.78 -3.51
C SER A 69 -3.09 -8.55 -2.18
N ILE A 70 -2.71 -7.87 -1.11
CA ILE A 70 -2.77 -8.40 0.27
C ILE A 70 -4.09 -8.07 0.97
N ASN A 71 -5.07 -7.49 0.26
CA ASN A 71 -6.43 -7.27 0.74
C ASN A 71 -7.23 -8.57 0.66
N LEU A 72 -6.94 -9.49 1.58
CA LEU A 72 -7.54 -10.82 1.63
C LEU A 72 -8.56 -10.91 2.78
N ILE A 73 -9.71 -11.50 2.49
CA ILE A 73 -10.78 -11.75 3.46
C ILE A 73 -10.95 -13.26 3.58
N VAL A 74 -10.89 -13.79 4.80
CA VAL A 74 -11.24 -15.19 5.04
C VAL A 74 -12.77 -15.31 4.99
N ARG A 75 -13.28 -16.25 4.18
CA ARG A 75 -14.69 -16.62 4.16
C ARG A 75 -14.87 -18.11 4.32
N PHE A 76 -15.94 -18.48 5.01
CA PHE A 76 -16.33 -19.86 5.20
C PHE A 76 -17.34 -20.30 4.15
N TYR A 77 -17.14 -21.51 3.64
CA TYR A 77 -17.89 -22.12 2.58
C TYR A 77 -18.41 -23.49 3.02
N CYS A 78 -19.61 -23.84 2.57
CA CYS A 78 -20.12 -25.20 2.67
C CYS A 78 -19.19 -26.13 1.86
N PRO A 79 -18.63 -27.19 2.48
CA PRO A 79 -17.71 -28.09 1.79
C PRO A 79 -18.38 -28.91 0.69
N LYS A 80 -19.71 -29.05 0.72
CA LYS A 80 -20.48 -29.81 -0.28
C LYS A 80 -20.85 -29.01 -1.52
N CYS A 81 -21.32 -27.77 -1.35
CA CYS A 81 -21.90 -27.00 -2.45
C CYS A 81 -21.24 -25.63 -2.68
N GLY A 82 -20.26 -25.23 -1.85
CA GLY A 82 -19.58 -23.95 -1.98
C GLY A 82 -20.45 -22.72 -1.68
N SER A 83 -21.61 -22.89 -1.02
CA SER A 83 -22.41 -21.74 -0.56
C SER A 83 -21.78 -21.12 0.70
N THR A 84 -21.85 -19.79 0.82
CA THR A 84 -21.49 -19.06 2.04
C THR A 84 -22.67 -18.92 3.01
N HIS A 85 -23.87 -19.34 2.61
CA HIS A 85 -25.08 -19.27 3.43
C HIS A 85 -25.10 -20.41 4.45
N ILE A 86 -24.22 -20.32 5.44
CA ILE A 86 -24.04 -21.31 6.50
C ILE A 86 -24.37 -20.70 7.85
N VAL A 87 -25.03 -21.46 8.72
CA VAL A 87 -25.39 -21.05 10.08
C VAL A 87 -24.65 -21.94 11.07
N LYS A 88 -23.96 -21.33 12.03
CA LYS A 88 -23.34 -22.03 13.17
C LYS A 88 -24.34 -22.13 14.31
N GLY A 89 -24.50 -23.30 14.89
CA GLY A 89 -25.36 -23.50 16.06
C GLY A 89 -25.25 -24.88 16.66
N GLU A 90 -25.89 -25.08 17.81
CA GLU A 90 -26.05 -26.41 18.40
C GLU A 90 -26.88 -27.29 17.47
N VAL A 91 -26.38 -28.49 17.23
CA VAL A 91 -27.04 -29.46 16.37
C VAL A 91 -27.49 -30.66 17.20
N ILE A 92 -28.63 -31.21 16.81
CA ILE A 92 -29.13 -32.49 17.33
C ILE A 92 -29.06 -33.51 16.20
N GLU A 93 -28.44 -34.65 16.50
CA GLU A 93 -28.51 -35.85 15.68
C GLU A 93 -29.53 -36.81 16.29
N HIS A 94 -30.61 -37.09 15.55
CA HIS A 94 -31.65 -38.01 15.97
C HIS A 94 -31.42 -39.38 15.31
N TRP A 95 -30.91 -40.34 16.09
CA TRP A 95 -30.48 -41.65 15.61
C TRP A 95 -31.59 -42.50 14.99
N PRO A 96 -32.84 -42.54 15.50
CA PRO A 96 -33.91 -43.37 14.93
C PRO A 96 -34.25 -43.09 13.46
N CYS A 97 -33.96 -41.89 12.93
CA CYS A 97 -34.20 -41.57 11.52
C CYS A 97 -33.01 -40.94 10.80
N GLY A 98 -31.86 -40.83 11.49
CA GLY A 98 -30.62 -40.21 10.99
C GLY A 98 -30.75 -38.73 10.63
N TYR A 99 -31.71 -38.01 11.22
CA TYR A 99 -31.83 -36.57 10.95
C TYR A 99 -30.84 -35.79 11.78
N VAL A 100 -30.12 -34.88 11.13
CA VAL A 100 -29.16 -33.97 11.78
C VAL A 100 -29.57 -32.56 11.41
N GLY A 101 -29.75 -31.69 12.41
CA GLY A 101 -30.11 -30.29 12.17
C GLY A 101 -29.96 -29.41 13.41
N PRO A 102 -30.00 -28.07 13.24
CA PRO A 102 -30.02 -27.12 14.33
C PRO A 102 -31.08 -27.46 15.37
N GLU A 103 -30.75 -27.30 16.65
CA GLU A 103 -31.69 -27.50 17.75
C GLU A 103 -32.98 -26.68 17.57
N SER A 104 -32.89 -25.50 16.95
CA SER A 104 -34.06 -24.65 16.63
C SER A 104 -35.10 -25.31 15.71
N GLU A 105 -34.73 -26.34 14.95
CA GLU A 105 -35.66 -27.09 14.09
C GLU A 105 -36.43 -28.18 14.87
N PHE A 106 -35.96 -28.56 16.07
CA PHE A 106 -36.59 -29.57 16.93
C PHE A 106 -37.63 -28.95 17.86
N LYS A 107 -38.65 -28.33 17.26
CA LYS A 107 -39.75 -27.68 18.01
C LYS A 107 -40.46 -28.70 18.89
N ASP A 108 -40.79 -28.28 20.12
CA ASP A 108 -41.45 -29.10 21.15
C ASP A 108 -40.75 -30.44 21.43
N GLY A 109 -39.43 -30.50 21.23
CA GLY A 109 -38.64 -31.71 21.45
C GLY A 109 -38.97 -32.83 20.47
N LYS A 110 -39.43 -32.52 19.25
CA LYS A 110 -39.73 -33.51 18.19
C LYS A 110 -38.80 -33.38 17.01
N CYS A 111 -38.43 -34.51 16.42
CA CYS A 111 -37.64 -34.54 15.19
C CYS A 111 -38.46 -33.99 14.01
N PRO A 112 -37.98 -32.97 13.27
CA PRO A 112 -38.74 -32.39 12.15
C PRO A 112 -38.86 -33.36 10.95
N LYS A 113 -37.99 -34.36 10.84
CA LYS A 113 -38.04 -35.38 9.76
C LYS A 113 -39.10 -36.46 10.00
N CYS A 114 -39.33 -36.87 11.24
CA CYS A 114 -40.18 -38.05 11.52
C CYS A 114 -41.23 -37.83 12.62
N GLY A 115 -41.27 -36.66 13.26
CA GLY A 115 -42.22 -36.29 14.31
C GLY A 115 -42.02 -37.00 15.65
N LYS A 116 -41.09 -37.95 15.77
CA LYS A 116 -40.84 -38.68 17.02
C LYS A 116 -40.21 -37.76 18.07
N PRO A 117 -40.58 -37.93 19.36
CA PRO A 117 -40.02 -37.13 20.45
C PRO A 117 -38.58 -37.53 20.76
N LEU A 118 -37.76 -36.54 21.14
CA LEU A 118 -36.43 -36.69 21.70
C LEU A 118 -36.54 -37.13 23.17
N LYS A 119 -36.40 -38.42 23.46
CA LYS A 119 -36.65 -38.95 24.82
C LYS A 119 -35.40 -38.93 25.70
N LYS A 120 -34.31 -39.56 25.27
CA LYS A 120 -33.10 -39.69 26.09
C LYS A 120 -31.83 -39.39 25.29
N ILE A 121 -31.05 -38.43 25.77
CA ILE A 121 -29.74 -38.09 25.19
C ILE A 121 -28.77 -39.25 25.37
N GLY A 122 -27.95 -39.53 24.35
CA GLY A 122 -27.05 -40.68 24.33
C GLY A 122 -27.75 -42.02 24.10
N VAL A 123 -29.06 -42.05 23.83
CA VAL A 123 -29.82 -43.26 23.47
C VAL A 123 -30.68 -43.04 22.23
N ASP A 124 -31.46 -41.95 22.18
CA ASP A 124 -32.34 -41.63 21.04
C ASP A 124 -31.79 -40.47 20.19
N TYR A 125 -30.95 -39.64 20.78
CA TYR A 125 -30.32 -38.51 20.11
C TYR A 125 -29.02 -38.10 20.78
N SER A 126 -28.17 -37.39 20.04
CA SER A 126 -26.93 -36.80 20.56
C SER A 126 -26.92 -35.28 20.33
N LYS A 127 -26.13 -34.59 21.16
CA LYS A 127 -25.76 -33.19 20.97
C LYS A 127 -24.24 -33.13 20.80
N PRO A 128 -23.71 -33.28 19.57
CA PRO A 128 -22.28 -33.28 19.31
C PRO A 128 -21.60 -31.92 19.54
N GLY A 129 -22.38 -30.88 19.86
CA GLY A 129 -21.91 -29.51 20.06
C GLY A 129 -22.18 -28.62 18.84
N PRO A 130 -21.52 -27.45 18.76
CA PRO A 130 -21.76 -26.50 17.70
C PRO A 130 -21.24 -27.01 16.35
N MET A 131 -22.12 -27.09 15.37
CA MET A 131 -21.82 -27.44 13.98
C MET A 131 -22.33 -26.35 13.04
N PHE A 132 -22.02 -26.48 11.75
CA PHE A 132 -22.54 -25.63 10.69
C PHE A 132 -23.61 -26.38 9.90
N LYS A 133 -24.69 -25.70 9.55
CA LYS A 133 -25.66 -26.15 8.54
C LYS A 133 -25.64 -25.20 7.35
N CYS A 134 -25.53 -25.76 6.15
CA CYS A 134 -25.74 -25.02 4.92
C CYS A 134 -27.23 -24.82 4.69
N MET A 135 -27.65 -23.56 4.55
CA MET A 135 -29.05 -23.22 4.29
C MET A 135 -29.43 -23.41 2.82
N GLU A 136 -28.45 -23.61 1.94
CA GLU A 136 -28.69 -23.85 0.51
C GLU A 136 -28.91 -25.33 0.19
N CYS A 137 -28.02 -26.22 0.68
CA CYS A 137 -28.06 -27.66 0.36
C CYS A 137 -28.44 -28.56 1.55
N GLY A 138 -28.64 -27.98 2.73
CA GLY A 138 -29.01 -28.70 3.96
C GLY A 138 -27.88 -29.47 4.64
N GLU A 139 -26.67 -29.49 4.07
CA GLU A 139 -25.54 -30.24 4.63
C GLU A 139 -25.18 -29.74 6.03
N VAL A 140 -24.92 -30.69 6.94
CA VAL A 140 -24.44 -30.40 8.30
C VAL A 140 -23.01 -30.91 8.45
N PHE A 141 -22.10 -30.06 8.90
CA PHE A 141 -20.66 -30.33 8.96
C PHE A 141 -20.01 -29.58 10.13
N GLN A 142 -18.90 -30.11 10.64
CA GLN A 142 -18.18 -29.49 11.77
C GLN A 142 -17.25 -28.36 11.32
N ASN A 143 -16.51 -28.58 10.24
CA ASN A 143 -15.51 -27.66 9.74
C ASN A 143 -15.95 -27.11 8.37
N PRO A 144 -16.20 -25.81 8.24
CA PRO A 144 -16.39 -25.20 6.93
C PRO A 144 -15.08 -25.24 6.16
N ALA A 145 -15.15 -25.16 4.83
CA ALA A 145 -13.98 -24.84 4.03
C ALA A 145 -13.66 -23.35 4.19
N ASP A 146 -12.48 -23.01 4.70
CA ASP A 146 -11.99 -21.65 4.81
C ASP A 146 -11.17 -21.27 3.57
N LYS A 147 -11.63 -20.25 2.85
CA LYS A 147 -10.96 -19.74 1.65
C LYS A 147 -10.57 -18.28 1.81
N LEU A 148 -9.54 -17.89 1.09
CA LEU A 148 -9.13 -16.50 0.95
C LEU A 148 -9.84 -15.88 -0.25
N ASN A 149 -10.49 -14.75 -0.02
CA ASN A 149 -11.15 -13.96 -1.04
C ASN A 149 -10.38 -12.65 -1.23
N CYS A 150 -9.89 -12.40 -2.44
CA CYS A 150 -9.26 -11.13 -2.77
C CYS A 150 -10.33 -10.04 -2.87
N ALA A 151 -10.28 -9.03 -2.00
CA ALA A 151 -11.18 -7.88 -2.05
C ALA A 151 -10.91 -6.96 -3.25
N ASN A 152 -9.73 -7.07 -3.88
CA ASN A 152 -9.36 -6.25 -5.04
C ASN A 152 -9.86 -6.83 -6.36
N CYS A 153 -9.70 -8.13 -6.62
CA CYS A 153 -10.04 -8.75 -7.91
C CYS A 153 -11.10 -9.86 -7.83
N GLY A 154 -11.60 -10.18 -6.63
CA GLY A 154 -12.64 -11.20 -6.42
C GLY A 154 -12.16 -12.65 -6.45
N GLU A 155 -10.87 -12.90 -6.70
CA GLU A 155 -10.32 -14.26 -6.75
C GLU A 155 -10.54 -15.00 -5.41
N ILE A 156 -10.94 -16.28 -5.50
CA ILE A 156 -11.17 -17.16 -4.35
C ILE A 156 -10.20 -18.32 -4.45
N PHE A 157 -9.39 -18.53 -3.43
CA PHE A 157 -8.30 -19.52 -3.45
C PHE A 157 -8.03 -20.06 -2.05
N ASP A 158 -7.37 -21.21 -1.97
CA ASP A 158 -6.99 -21.82 -0.71
C ASP A 158 -5.70 -21.17 -0.16
N LYS A 159 -5.49 -21.24 1.16
CA LYS A 159 -4.32 -20.60 1.79
C LYS A 159 -2.98 -21.07 1.21
N GLY A 160 -2.90 -22.32 0.77
CA GLY A 160 -1.70 -22.89 0.14
C GLY A 160 -1.34 -22.28 -1.22
N ASP A 161 -2.33 -21.68 -1.91
CA ASP A 161 -2.13 -21.06 -3.22
C ASP A 161 -1.74 -19.57 -3.10
N ALA A 162 -1.75 -19.02 -1.88
CA ALA A 162 -1.39 -17.63 -1.65
C ALA A 162 0.08 -17.39 -2.02
N LYS A 163 0.35 -16.28 -2.73
CA LYS A 163 1.72 -15.83 -3.00
C LYS A 163 2.25 -15.10 -1.77
N GLU A 164 3.55 -15.21 -1.51
CA GLU A 164 4.20 -14.39 -0.51
C GLU A 164 4.46 -12.98 -1.07
N VAL A 165 4.03 -11.95 -0.34
CA VAL A 165 4.34 -10.55 -0.62
C VAL A 165 5.23 -10.03 0.49
N ILE A 166 6.43 -9.57 0.14
CA ILE A 166 7.38 -9.01 1.10
C ILE A 166 7.24 -7.49 1.07
N LEU A 167 6.96 -6.92 2.23
CA LEU A 167 6.97 -5.49 2.46
C LEU A 167 8.35 -5.09 2.99
N TYR A 168 8.90 -4.00 2.45
CA TYR A 168 10.22 -3.51 2.80
C TYR A 168 10.14 -2.17 3.52
N ALA A 169 11.08 -1.94 4.43
CA ALA A 169 11.35 -0.61 4.95
C ALA A 169 12.61 -0.06 4.28
N TYR A 170 12.62 1.24 3.97
CA TYR A 170 13.71 1.90 3.27
C TYR A 170 14.41 2.86 4.23
N ARG A 171 15.73 2.82 4.29
CA ARG A 171 16.54 3.69 5.13
C ARG A 171 17.52 4.47 4.25
N ILE A 172 17.71 5.74 4.59
CA ILE A 172 18.74 6.57 3.95
C ILE A 172 20.13 6.03 4.28
N THR A 173 21.01 5.96 3.29
CA THR A 173 22.42 5.60 3.54
C THR A 173 23.22 6.84 3.93
N PRO A 174 24.37 6.69 4.62
CA PRO A 174 25.28 7.81 4.87
C PRO A 174 25.72 8.53 3.59
N LYS A 175 25.77 7.82 2.46
CA LYS A 175 26.07 8.40 1.15
C LYS A 175 25.04 9.45 0.74
N LEU A 176 23.74 9.14 0.88
CA LEU A 176 22.69 10.11 0.56
C LEU A 176 22.70 11.29 1.54
N GLU A 177 23.03 11.06 2.82
CA GLU A 177 23.22 12.15 3.78
C GLU A 177 24.35 13.09 3.34
N GLU A 178 25.50 12.55 2.93
CA GLU A 178 26.64 13.33 2.43
C GLU A 178 26.32 14.09 1.15
N GLU A 179 25.72 13.44 0.15
CA GLU A 179 25.32 14.09 -1.11
C GLU A 179 24.33 15.24 -0.87
N LEU A 180 23.40 15.05 0.06
CA LEU A 180 22.46 16.08 0.46
C LEU A 180 23.17 17.26 1.14
N ASP A 181 24.09 16.99 2.06
CA ASP A 181 24.86 18.02 2.74
C ASP A 181 25.69 18.85 1.75
N VAL A 182 26.32 18.20 0.77
CA VAL A 182 27.04 18.88 -0.33
C VAL A 182 26.08 19.75 -1.14
N ALA A 183 24.94 19.22 -1.57
CA ALA A 183 23.97 19.97 -2.37
C ALA A 183 23.42 21.20 -1.61
N LEU A 184 23.19 21.06 -0.30
CA LEU A 184 22.73 22.15 0.56
C LEU A 184 23.81 23.20 0.81
N ALA A 185 25.07 22.78 0.97
CA ALA A 185 26.21 23.67 1.11
C ALA A 185 26.41 24.50 -0.16
N GLN A 186 26.38 23.86 -1.34
CA GLN A 186 26.43 24.53 -2.64
C GLN A 186 25.30 25.54 -2.80
N ARG A 187 24.06 25.16 -2.46
CA ARG A 187 22.91 26.07 -2.50
C ARG A 187 23.13 27.30 -1.62
N SER A 188 23.61 27.09 -0.40
CA SER A 188 23.82 28.16 0.58
C SER A 188 24.92 29.12 0.10
N TYR A 189 26.00 28.57 -0.45
CA TYR A 189 27.08 29.36 -1.05
C TYR A 189 26.59 30.23 -2.23
N LEU A 190 25.76 29.68 -3.11
CA LEU A 190 25.17 30.43 -4.23
C LEU A 190 24.30 31.59 -3.71
N ILE A 191 23.41 31.32 -2.74
CA ILE A 191 22.55 32.35 -2.15
C ILE A 191 23.40 33.47 -1.54
N GLU A 192 24.38 33.12 -0.70
CA GLU A 192 25.20 34.10 0.00
C GLU A 192 25.96 35.01 -0.97
N ASN A 193 26.60 34.44 -2.01
CA ASN A 193 27.36 35.22 -2.98
C ASN A 193 26.46 36.09 -3.86
N LEU A 194 25.32 35.56 -4.32
CA LEU A 194 24.35 36.35 -5.09
C LEU A 194 23.81 37.53 -4.27
N THR A 195 23.50 37.31 -2.99
CA THR A 195 23.06 38.37 -2.08
C THR A 195 24.17 39.39 -1.83
N LYS A 196 25.44 38.98 -1.63
CA LYS A 196 26.59 39.89 -1.53
C LYS A 196 26.78 40.74 -2.79
N MET A 197 26.45 40.19 -3.96
CA MET A 197 26.45 40.92 -5.23
C MET A 197 25.20 41.81 -5.41
N GLY A 198 24.30 41.89 -4.43
CA GLY A 198 23.11 42.73 -4.45
C GLY A 198 21.91 42.12 -5.19
N PHE A 199 21.90 40.80 -5.43
CA PHE A 199 20.74 40.10 -5.97
C PHE A 199 19.80 39.64 -4.86
N ASN A 200 18.50 39.71 -5.13
CA ASN A 200 17.45 39.11 -4.33
C ASN A 200 17.10 37.73 -4.88
N ILE A 201 17.00 36.72 -4.01
CA ILE A 201 16.57 35.38 -4.41
C ILE A 201 15.05 35.39 -4.62
N GLU A 202 14.61 35.02 -5.81
CA GLU A 202 13.19 34.95 -6.16
C GLU A 202 12.64 33.53 -5.94
N ASN A 203 11.33 33.43 -5.73
CA ASN A 203 10.65 32.14 -5.74
C ASN A 203 10.62 31.61 -7.20
N PRO A 204 11.20 30.43 -7.49
CA PRO A 204 11.26 29.89 -8.84
C PRO A 204 9.90 29.61 -9.46
N GLU A 205 8.82 29.52 -8.68
CA GLU A 205 7.47 29.24 -9.18
C GLU A 205 6.84 30.35 -10.03
N ASN A 206 7.47 31.52 -10.18
CA ASN A 206 6.89 32.68 -10.88
C ASN A 206 7.56 33.01 -12.23
N ILE A 207 8.28 32.06 -12.85
CA ILE A 207 8.88 32.28 -14.17
C ILE A 207 8.06 31.61 -15.27
N TYR A 208 7.67 32.44 -16.24
CA TYR A 208 7.07 32.02 -17.50
C TYR A 208 8.09 32.24 -18.62
N GLY A 209 8.28 31.23 -19.47
CA GLY A 209 9.06 31.37 -20.70
C GLY A 209 8.35 32.29 -21.70
N ARG A 210 9.00 32.62 -22.82
CA ARG A 210 8.38 33.42 -23.90
C ARG A 210 7.11 32.77 -24.47
N SER A 211 7.04 31.45 -24.38
CA SER A 211 5.88 30.63 -24.77
C SER A 211 4.68 30.74 -23.81
N GLY A 212 4.83 31.38 -22.66
CA GLY A 212 3.81 31.40 -21.59
C GLY A 212 3.75 30.13 -20.75
N VAL A 213 4.66 29.16 -20.98
CA VAL A 213 4.76 27.93 -20.19
C VAL A 213 5.49 28.20 -18.87
N LYS A 214 4.98 27.64 -17.77
CA LYS A 214 5.58 27.73 -16.44
C LYS A 214 6.78 26.78 -16.36
N HIS A 215 7.95 27.30 -15.99
CA HIS A 215 9.14 26.51 -15.78
C HIS A 215 9.54 26.56 -14.30
N TYR A 216 9.92 25.42 -13.73
CA TYR A 216 10.46 25.33 -12.39
C TYR A 216 11.97 25.32 -12.50
N PHE A 217 12.62 26.28 -11.84
CA PHE A 217 14.08 26.39 -11.83
C PHE A 217 14.65 26.08 -10.45
N TYR A 218 15.87 25.57 -10.39
CA TYR A 218 16.58 25.30 -9.13
C TYR A 218 16.77 26.58 -8.31
N MET A 219 17.16 27.70 -8.95
CA MET A 219 17.27 28.99 -8.30
C MET A 219 17.10 30.16 -9.28
N VAL A 220 16.47 31.22 -8.80
CA VAL A 220 16.31 32.49 -9.53
C VAL A 220 16.82 33.60 -8.64
N ALA A 221 17.61 34.51 -9.20
CA ALA A 221 18.07 35.71 -8.52
C ALA A 221 17.91 36.94 -9.41
N SER A 222 17.50 38.07 -8.85
CA SER A 222 17.32 39.30 -9.63
C SER A 222 17.87 40.55 -8.94
N ARG A 223 18.24 41.54 -9.75
CA ARG A 223 18.78 42.83 -9.29
C ARG A 223 18.33 43.95 -10.20
N GLY A 224 17.97 45.09 -9.62
CA GLY A 224 17.44 46.24 -10.34
C GLY A 224 15.92 46.19 -10.57
N THR A 225 15.38 47.20 -11.24
CA THR A 225 13.93 47.41 -11.42
C THR A 225 13.58 47.79 -12.84
N GLY A 226 12.36 47.45 -13.28
CA GLY A 226 11.85 47.82 -14.61
C GLY A 226 12.71 47.25 -15.74
N ILE A 227 13.05 48.10 -16.72
CA ILE A 227 13.86 47.74 -17.90
C ILE A 227 15.31 47.35 -17.53
N LEU A 228 15.81 47.81 -16.38
CA LEU A 228 17.16 47.51 -15.89
C LEU A 228 17.21 46.27 -14.97
N LYS A 229 16.12 45.49 -14.89
CA LYS A 229 16.08 44.27 -14.07
C LYS A 229 16.92 43.17 -14.72
N LEU A 230 18.04 42.84 -14.09
CA LEU A 230 18.84 41.66 -14.40
C LEU A 230 18.27 40.45 -13.68
N ARG A 231 18.20 39.30 -14.36
CA ARG A 231 17.84 38.01 -13.77
C ARG A 231 18.90 36.97 -14.09
N ILE A 232 19.26 36.18 -13.08
CA ILE A 232 20.08 35.00 -13.18
C ILE A 232 19.17 33.82 -12.87
N VAL A 233 19.17 32.83 -13.76
CA VAL A 233 18.49 31.56 -13.59
C VAL A 233 19.57 30.50 -13.51
N ILE A 234 19.53 29.68 -12.46
CA ILE A 234 20.48 28.60 -12.22
C ILE A 234 19.67 27.32 -12.22
N GLU A 235 20.11 26.37 -13.04
CA GLU A 235 19.65 24.99 -13.03
C GLU A 235 20.81 24.06 -12.70
N ILE A 236 20.54 23.00 -11.94
CA ILE A 236 21.54 22.00 -11.60
C ILE A 236 21.01 20.65 -12.07
N LEU A 237 21.76 20.02 -12.96
CA LEU A 237 21.58 18.60 -13.29
C LEU A 237 22.58 17.79 -12.50
N SER A 238 22.10 16.67 -11.99
CA SER A 238 22.87 15.67 -11.27
C SER A 238 22.48 14.31 -11.82
N ALA A 239 23.47 13.48 -12.11
CA ALA A 239 23.25 12.11 -12.53
C ALA A 239 24.27 11.20 -11.85
N TYR A 240 23.86 9.96 -11.59
CA TYR A 240 24.68 8.98 -10.88
C TYR A 240 25.96 8.57 -11.63
N LYS A 241 25.90 8.52 -12.96
CA LYS A 241 27.03 8.19 -13.83
C LYS A 241 27.42 9.36 -14.70
N GLU A 242 26.49 9.78 -15.55
CA GLU A 242 26.69 10.82 -16.54
C GLU A 242 25.34 11.47 -16.83
N VAL A 243 25.34 12.79 -16.99
CA VAL A 243 24.14 13.53 -17.38
C VAL A 243 23.95 13.34 -18.88
N PRO A 244 22.82 12.79 -19.34
CA PRO A 244 22.56 12.61 -20.77
C PRO A 244 22.63 13.92 -21.53
N VAL A 245 23.19 13.88 -22.74
CA VAL A 245 23.41 15.06 -23.58
C VAL A 245 22.09 15.79 -23.90
N ASP A 246 21.02 15.04 -24.10
CA ASP A 246 19.67 15.55 -24.32
C ASP A 246 19.10 16.28 -23.08
N GLU A 247 19.37 15.80 -21.87
CA GLU A 247 19.02 16.51 -20.64
C GLU A 247 19.80 17.83 -20.52
N VAL A 248 21.10 17.83 -20.86
CA VAL A 248 21.90 19.07 -20.90
C VAL A 248 21.30 20.07 -21.90
N PHE A 249 20.89 19.62 -23.09
CA PHE A 249 20.25 20.48 -24.07
C PHE A 249 18.88 20.99 -23.62
N SER A 250 18.14 20.20 -22.84
CA SER A 250 16.83 20.60 -22.29
C SER A 250 16.91 21.84 -21.39
N LEU A 251 18.04 22.09 -20.73
CA LEU A 251 18.26 23.29 -19.90
C LEU A 251 18.21 24.59 -20.70
N TYR A 252 18.50 24.54 -22.00
CA TYR A 252 18.50 25.71 -22.86
C TYR A 252 17.12 26.02 -23.43
N ALA A 253 16.20 25.05 -23.44
CA ALA A 253 14.86 25.22 -24.00
C ALA A 253 14.03 26.34 -23.32
N PRO A 254 14.08 26.53 -21.98
CA PRO A 254 13.39 27.63 -21.32
C PRO A 254 14.00 29.02 -21.59
N SER A 255 15.24 29.06 -22.10
CA SER A 255 16.01 30.30 -22.34
C SER A 255 15.83 30.87 -23.76
N MET A 256 15.24 30.09 -24.69
CA MET A 256 14.93 30.49 -26.06
C MET A 256 13.53 31.10 -26.20
#